data_AF-A0A1Q9YH92-F1
#
_entry.id   AF-A0A1Q9YH92-F1
#
_cell.length_a   1.000
_cell.length_b   1.000
_cell.length_c   1.000
_cell.angle_alpha   90.00
_cell.angle_beta   90.00
_cell.angle_gamma   90.00
#
_symmetry.space_group_name_H-M   'P 1'
#
loop_
_entity.id
_entity.type
_entity.pdbx_description
1 polymer ?
#
loop_
_entity_poly.entity_id
_entity_poly.type
_entity_poly.pdbx_seq_one_letter_code
_entity_poly.pdbx_strand_id
1 'polypeptide(L)' 'MKNEELIKRLAQPILDKLLAQEEIFYDDFTQTPTIHLVLDDSCKTGNPYFDEELIHDLEKYVQEQIELWFHPKVLH' A
#
# COMPACT_ATOMS: atom_id res chain seq x y z
N MET A 1 -6.44 -2.97 16.79
CA MET A 1 -7.81 -2.41 16.69
C MET A 1 -7.86 -0.96 16.18
N LYS A 2 -7.31 0.08 16.83
CA LYS A 2 -7.41 1.47 16.29
C LYS A 2 -6.58 1.75 15.03
N ASN A 3 -5.36 1.20 14.91
CA ASN A 3 -4.51 1.46 13.74
C ASN A 3 -4.92 0.66 12.50
N GLU A 4 -5.42 -0.57 12.64
CA GLU A 4 -5.78 -1.42 11.49
C GLU A 4 -6.92 -0.85 10.64
N GLU A 5 -7.97 -0.29 11.26
CA GLU A 5 -9.06 0.35 10.52
C GLU A 5 -8.60 1.65 9.82
N LEU A 6 -7.67 2.38 10.45
CA LEU A 6 -7.05 3.56 9.85
C LEU A 6 -6.18 3.18 8.66
N ILE A 7 -5.31 2.17 8.80
CA ILE A 7 -4.46 1.65 7.72
C ILE A 7 -5.32 1.22 6.54
N LYS A 8 -6.37 0.42 6.76
CA LYS A 8 -7.29 0.00 5.68
C LYS A 8 -7.92 1.18 4.97
N ARG A 9 -8.39 2.19 5.73
CA ARG A 9 -8.96 3.41 5.17
C ARG A 9 -7.97 4.23 4.34
N LEU A 10 -6.71 4.31 4.77
CA LEU A 10 -5.65 5.01 4.05
C LEU A 10 -5.15 4.22 2.85
N ALA A 11 -5.14 2.89 2.94
CA ALA A 11 -4.69 1.99 1.88
C ALA A 11 -5.67 1.93 0.71
N GLN A 12 -6.98 1.94 0.97
CA GLN A 12 -8.01 1.84 -0.06
C GLN A 12 -7.82 2.81 -1.24
N PRO A 13 -7.66 4.14 -1.02
CA PRO A 13 -7.44 5.06 -2.13
C PRO A 13 -6.13 4.85 -2.89
N ILE A 14 -5.11 4.27 -2.24
CA ILE A 14 -3.83 3.92 -2.89
C ILE A 14 -4.05 2.71 -3.79
N LEU A 15 -4.69 1.67 -3.27
CA LEU A 15 -5.04 0.44 -3.97
C LEU A 15 -5.95 0.73 -5.19
N ASP A 16 -6.97 1.56 -5.05
CA ASP A 16 -7.84 1.98 -6.16
C ASP A 16 -7.05 2.68 -7.28
N LYS A 17 -6.07 3.53 -6.94
CA LYS A 17 -5.21 4.18 -7.93
C LYS A 17 -4.30 3.19 -8.64
N LEU A 18 -3.77 2.21 -7.90
CA LEU A 18 -2.91 1.16 -8.47
C LEU A 18 -3.71 0.25 -9.40
N LEU A 19 -4.93 -0.15 -9.01
CA LEU A 19 -5.85 -0.92 -9.87
C LEU A 19 -6.26 -0.13 -11.11
N ALA A 20 -6.50 1.17 -11.00
CA ALA A 20 -6.79 2.01 -12.17
C ALA A 20 -5.60 2.10 -13.16
N GLN A 21 -4.40 1.76 -12.71
CA GLN A 21 -3.18 1.69 -13.51
C GLN A 21 -2.80 0.24 -13.86
N GLU A 22 -3.75 -0.69 -13.76
CA GLU A 22 -3.54 -2.12 -14.00
C GLU A 22 -2.76 -2.40 -15.29
N GLU A 23 -3.04 -1.65 -16.37
CA GLU A 23 -2.37 -1.74 -17.67
C GLU A 23 -0.83 -1.64 -17.60
N ILE A 24 -0.28 -0.93 -16.61
CA ILE A 24 1.19 -0.80 -16.41
C ILE A 24 1.81 -2.10 -15.91
N PHE A 25 1.02 -2.94 -15.24
CA PHE A 25 1.48 -4.20 -14.66
C PHE A 25 1.40 -5.39 -15.63
N TYR A 26 0.76 -5.26 -16.79
CA TYR A 26 0.53 -6.37 -17.74
C TYR A 26 1.71 -6.72 -18.65
N ASP A 27 2.75 -5.88 -18.74
CA ASP A 27 3.77 -6.04 -19.80
C ASP A 27 4.91 -7.01 -19.45
N ASP A 28 5.22 -7.29 -18.17
CA ASP A 28 6.29 -8.25 -17.81
C ASP A 28 6.12 -8.86 -16.40
N PHE A 29 5.21 -9.85 -16.28
CA PHE A 29 4.79 -10.51 -15.04
C PHE A 29 5.80 -11.55 -14.48
N THR A 30 7.09 -11.22 -14.35
CA THR A 30 8.02 -12.10 -13.60
C THR A 30 8.18 -11.70 -12.14
N GLN A 31 7.80 -10.49 -11.75
CA GLN A 31 8.05 -9.98 -10.40
C GLN A 31 6.87 -9.18 -9.86
N THR A 32 6.55 -9.38 -8.57
CA THR A 32 5.58 -8.53 -7.87
C THR A 32 6.18 -7.13 -7.71
N PRO A 33 5.43 -6.06 -8.05
CA PRO A 33 5.93 -4.70 -7.88
C PRO A 33 6.11 -4.36 -6.40
N THR A 34 7.25 -3.73 -6.09
CA THR A 34 7.54 -3.21 -4.75
C THR A 34 7.09 -1.77 -4.65
N ILE A 35 6.36 -1.44 -3.60
CA ILE A 35 5.96 -0.06 -3.30
C ILE A 35 6.79 0.51 -2.14
N HIS A 36 7.07 1.81 -2.24
CA HIS A 36 7.67 2.57 -1.16
C HIS A 36 6.88 3.86 -0.91
N LEU A 37 6.34 4.00 0.29
CA LEU A 37 5.60 5.17 0.73
C LEU A 37 6.55 6.12 1.45
N VAL A 38 6.64 7.35 0.95
CA VAL A 38 7.48 8.38 1.53
C VAL A 38 6.60 9.49 2.08
N LEU A 39 6.85 9.88 3.32
CA LEU A 39 6.27 11.11 3.88
C LEU A 39 6.94 12.30 3.22
N ASP A 40 6.16 13.07 2.48
CA ASP A 40 6.61 14.37 2.00
C ASP A 40 6.97 15.27 3.19
N ASP A 41 8.12 15.97 3.12
CA ASP A 41 8.58 16.85 4.19
C ASP A 41 7.57 17.97 4.52
N SER A 42 6.70 18.34 3.58
CA SER A 42 5.60 19.29 3.83
C SER A 42 4.51 18.72 4.75
N CYS A 43 4.34 17.40 4.82
CA CYS A 43 3.37 16.73 5.70
C CYS A 43 3.88 16.57 7.14
N LYS A 44 5.20 16.60 7.37
CA LYS A 44 5.82 16.48 8.71
C LYS A 44 5.44 17.60 9.67
N THR A 45 4.94 18.74 9.17
CA THR A 45 4.71 19.95 9.96
C THR A 45 3.29 20.12 10.50
N GLY A 46 2.40 19.14 10.35
CA GLY A 46 0.97 19.37 10.66
C GLY A 46 0.22 18.33 11.48
N ASN A 47 0.71 17.09 11.63
CA ASN A 47 -0.14 16.03 12.18
C ASN A 47 0.63 14.97 13.00
N PRO A 48 0.51 14.96 14.34
CA PRO A 48 1.20 14.01 15.24
C PRO A 48 0.61 12.58 15.18
N TYR A 49 -0.29 12.33 14.24
CA TYR A 49 -0.83 11.00 13.95
C TYR A 49 -0.17 10.34 12.73
N PHE A 50 0.65 11.08 11.96
CA PHE A 50 1.36 10.57 10.78
C PHE A 50 2.85 10.45 11.08
N ASP A 51 3.18 9.40 11.82
CA ASP A 51 4.55 9.03 12.18
C ASP A 51 5.11 7.97 11.22
N GLU A 52 6.43 7.77 11.25
CA GLU A 52 7.13 6.77 10.40
C GLU A 52 6.59 5.34 10.61
N GLU A 53 6.16 5.00 11.83
CA GLU A 53 5.56 3.70 12.15
C GLU A 53 4.27 3.45 11.36
N LEU A 54 3.37 4.44 11.31
CA LEU A 54 2.11 4.32 10.57
C LEU A 54 2.35 4.13 9.07
N ILE A 55 3.38 4.80 8.54
CA ILE A 55 3.73 4.75 7.13
C ILE A 55 4.33 3.40 6.78
N HIS A 56 5.18 2.87 7.66
CA HIS A 56 5.72 1.53 7.50
C HIS A 56 4.63 0.46 7.54
N ASP A 57 3.67 0.57 8.48
CA ASP A 57 2.53 -0.34 8.57
C ASP A 57 1.61 -0.23 7.34
N LEU A 58 1.40 0.98 6.83
CA LEU A 58 0.61 1.24 5.62
C LEU A 58 1.30 0.66 4.37
N GLU A 59 2.60 0.87 4.23
CA GLU A 59 3.41 0.33 3.13
C GLU A 59 3.34 -1.19 3.12
N LYS A 60 3.58 -1.81 4.29
CA LYS A 60 3.48 -3.26 4.44
C LYS A 60 2.10 -3.79 4.05
N TYR A 61 1.04 -3.16 4.53
CA TYR A 61 -0.32 -3.59 4.20
C TYR A 61 -0.62 -3.50 2.70
N VAL A 62 -0.25 -2.39 2.05
CA VAL A 62 -0.48 -2.22 0.62
C VAL A 62 0.38 -3.21 -0.19
N GLN A 63 1.62 -3.49 0.24
CA GLN A 63 2.48 -4.50 -0.38
C GLN A 63 1.86 -5.89 -0.30
N GLU A 64 1.33 -6.27 0.87
CA GLU A 64 0.64 -7.56 1.05
C GLU A 64 -0.59 -7.69 0.14
N GLN A 65 -1.35 -6.60 -0.07
CA GLN A 65 -2.50 -6.63 -0.99
C GLN A 65 -2.07 -6.80 -2.45
N ILE A 66 -0.98 -6.12 -2.86
CA ILE A 66 -0.38 -6.29 -4.18
C ILE A 66 0.09 -7.74 -4.36
N GLU A 67 0.85 -8.29 -3.40
CA GLU A 67 1.30 -9.69 -3.47
C GLU A 67 0.14 -10.67 -3.64
N LEU A 68 -1.00 -10.43 -2.98
CA LEU A 68 -2.21 -11.26 -3.15
C LEU A 68 -2.82 -11.17 -4.55
N TRP A 69 -2.70 -10.03 -5.24
CA TRP A 69 -3.18 -9.87 -6.62
C TRP A 69 -2.27 -10.57 -7.64
N PHE A 70 -0.94 -10.49 -7.44
CA PHE A 70 0.04 -11.07 -8.36
C PHE A 70 0.28 -12.57 -8.11
N HIS A 71 0.17 -12.99 -6.85
CA HIS A 71 0.31 -14.37 -6.42
C HIS A 71 -0.89 -14.76 -5.54
N PRO A 72 -2.08 -14.95 -6.14
CA PRO A 72 -3.23 -15.42 -5.40
C PRO A 72 -2.89 -16.79 -4.81
N LYS A 73 -2.59 -16.82 -3.51
CA LYS A 73 -2.42 -18.07 -2.78
C LYS A 73 -3.78 -18.75 -2.81
N VAL A 74 -3.87 -19.86 -3.54
CA VAL A 74 -4.97 -20.80 -3.41
C VAL A 74 -4.91 -21.33 -1.98
N LEU A 75 -5.75 -20.77 -1.11
CA LEU A 75 -6.05 -21.35 0.20
C LEU A 75 -6.76 -22.67 -0.05
N HIS A 76 -6.04 -23.78 0.10
CA HIS A 76 -6.59 -25.12 0.23
C HIS A 76 -7.13 -25.34 1.64
#